data_AF-A0A7J5D8L3-F1
#
_entry.id   AF-A0A7J5D8L3-F1
#
_cell.length_a   1.000
_cell.length_b   1.000
_cell.length_c   1.000
_cell.angle_alpha   90.00
_cell.angle_beta   90.00
_cell.angle_gamma   90.00
#
_symmetry.space_group_name_H-M   'P 1'
#
loop_
_entity.id
_entity.type
_entity.pdbx_description
1 polymer ?
#
loop_
_entity_poly.entity_id
_entity_poly.type
_entity_poly.pdbx_seq_one_letter_code
_entity_poly.pdbx_strand_id
1 'polypeptide(L)'
;MTPATLLALLGLIDASFSGFRAYAGRDARIRKHRATARAALRGLAVGAVLLLAPALTASFLLLTASDRAETFDTLAVGGLGYLIPLALYTAVVLVSLAAYFALPFRASTLAVVIGLGPLTLLRPLAIAAACLGALINGGGAPALLVGTIAGAAVLCVEPAVHRRWYHHVQ
;
A
#
# COMPACT_ATOMS: atom_id res chain seq x y z
N MET A 1 3.87 -19.32 4.45
CA MET A 1 3.05 -18.25 3.85
C MET A 1 3.64 -17.94 2.48
N THR A 2 2.80 -17.79 1.44
CA THR A 2 3.28 -17.42 0.11
C THR A 2 3.63 -15.93 0.04
N PRO A 3 4.60 -15.50 -0.79
CA PRO A 3 4.95 -14.07 -0.92
C PRO A 3 3.74 -13.20 -1.29
N ALA A 4 2.80 -13.75 -2.07
CA ALA A 4 1.56 -13.07 -2.44
C ALA A 4 0.68 -12.65 -1.24
N THR A 5 0.57 -13.47 -0.18
CA THR A 5 -0.25 -13.12 0.99
C THR A 5 0.40 -12.01 1.81
N LEU A 6 1.74 -12.02 1.92
CA LEU A 6 2.48 -10.96 2.57
C LEU A 6 2.35 -9.64 1.80
N LEU A 7 2.49 -9.66 0.48
CA LEU A 7 2.32 -8.47 -0.37
C LEU A 7 0.90 -7.92 -0.32
N ALA A 8 -0.11 -8.78 -0.31
CA ALA A 8 -1.50 -8.35 -0.14
C ALA A 8 -1.71 -7.67 1.22
N LEU A 9 -1.16 -8.23 2.30
CA LEU A 9 -1.23 -7.64 3.63
C LEU A 9 -0.55 -6.27 3.69
N LEU A 10 0.66 -6.13 3.12
CA LEU A 10 1.37 -4.86 3.02
C LEU A 10 0.55 -3.82 2.23
N GLY A 11 -0.04 -4.22 1.09
CA GLY A 11 -0.89 -3.35 0.28
C GLY A 11 -2.17 -2.90 1.01
N LEU A 12 -2.80 -3.77 1.78
CA LEU A 12 -3.99 -3.43 2.59
C LEU A 12 -3.66 -2.47 3.73
N ILE A 13 -2.51 -2.67 4.39
CA ILE A 13 -2.00 -1.74 5.41
C ILE A 13 -1.79 -0.37 4.78
N ASP A 14 -1.06 -0.30 3.67
CA ASP A 14 -0.75 0.95 2.97
C ASP A 14 -2.01 1.66 2.41
N ALA A 15 -3.02 0.90 1.96
CA ALA A 15 -4.31 1.45 1.58
C ALA A 15 -5.08 2.05 2.77
N SER A 16 -5.04 1.39 3.93
CA SER A 16 -5.61 1.93 5.17
C SER A 16 -4.95 3.25 5.55
N PHE A 17 -3.63 3.30 5.44
CA PHE A 17 -2.83 4.51 5.66
C PHE A 17 -3.15 5.64 4.69
N SER A 18 -3.33 5.31 3.42
CA SER A 18 -3.76 6.28 2.41
C SER A 18 -5.11 6.91 2.75
N GLY A 19 -6.06 6.11 3.26
CA GLY A 19 -7.34 6.62 3.75
C GLY A 19 -7.21 7.55 4.95
N PHE A 20 -6.36 7.18 5.93
CA PHE A 20 -6.05 8.04 7.07
C PHE A 20 -5.42 9.36 6.62
N ARG A 21 -4.42 9.31 5.73
CA ARG A 21 -3.72 10.49 5.21
C ARG A 21 -4.63 11.41 4.42
N ALA A 22 -5.52 10.86 3.58
CA ALA A 22 -6.52 11.64 2.87
C ALA A 22 -7.46 12.42 3.82
N TYR A 23 -7.64 11.95 5.06
CA TYR A 23 -8.43 12.64 6.08
C TYR A 23 -7.61 13.56 6.98
N ALA A 24 -6.33 13.25 7.20
CA ALA A 24 -5.46 14.01 8.08
C ALA A 24 -5.41 15.49 7.67
N GLY A 25 -5.58 16.38 8.64
CA GLY A 25 -5.60 17.84 8.41
C GLY A 25 -6.95 18.45 8.03
N ARG A 26 -8.00 17.64 7.75
CA ARG A 26 -9.33 18.17 7.40
C ARG A 26 -10.27 18.42 8.57
N ASP A 27 -10.02 17.80 9.72
CA ASP A 27 -10.86 17.90 10.90
C ASP A 27 -10.07 18.48 12.09
N ALA A 28 -10.53 19.64 12.55
CA ALA A 28 -9.96 20.41 13.66
C ALA A 28 -10.46 19.93 15.04
N ARG A 29 -11.35 18.92 15.11
CA ARG A 29 -11.83 18.38 16.37
C ARG A 29 -10.69 17.80 17.22
N ILE A 30 -10.75 18.08 18.52
CA ILE A 30 -9.80 17.58 19.54
C ILE A 30 -9.89 16.04 19.66
N ARG A 31 -11.10 15.47 19.63
CA ARG A 31 -11.33 14.02 19.68
C ARG A 31 -11.75 13.48 18.31
N LYS A 32 -10.78 13.07 17.49
CA LYS A 32 -11.03 12.61 16.11
C LYS A 32 -10.77 11.13 15.83
N HIS A 33 -10.42 10.32 16.84
CA HIS A 33 -10.08 8.89 16.69
C HIS A 33 -11.11 8.08 15.88
N ARG A 34 -12.41 8.27 16.13
CA ARG A 34 -13.48 7.57 15.38
C ARG A 34 -13.57 7.99 13.92
N ALA A 35 -13.24 9.23 13.61
CA ALA A 35 -13.27 9.73 12.23
C ALA A 35 -12.02 9.32 11.46
N THR A 36 -10.84 9.33 12.10
CA THR A 36 -9.61 8.77 11.53
C THR A 36 -9.71 7.26 11.30
N ALA A 37 -10.30 6.50 12.22
CA ALA A 37 -10.56 5.07 12.02
C ALA A 37 -11.49 4.81 10.83
N ARG A 38 -12.60 5.56 10.70
CA ARG A 38 -13.50 5.45 9.55
C ARG A 38 -12.82 5.81 8.23
N ALA A 39 -11.95 6.82 8.23
CA ALA A 39 -11.17 7.17 7.05
C ALA A 39 -10.19 6.07 6.65
N ALA A 40 -9.50 5.46 7.62
CA ALA A 40 -8.64 4.31 7.39
C ALA A 40 -9.42 3.11 6.83
N LEU A 41 -10.60 2.80 7.38
CA LEU A 41 -11.46 1.72 6.88
C LEU A 41 -11.95 1.99 5.44
N ARG A 42 -12.24 3.24 5.07
CA ARG A 42 -12.56 3.60 3.68
C ARG A 42 -11.36 3.39 2.75
N GLY A 43 -10.16 3.76 3.20
CA GLY A 43 -8.92 3.46 2.48
C GLY A 43 -8.71 1.97 2.29
N LEU A 44 -8.88 1.18 3.35
CA LEU A 44 -8.82 -0.29 3.32
C LEU A 44 -9.80 -0.87 2.30
N ALA A 45 -11.07 -0.44 2.33
CA ALA A 45 -12.10 -0.93 1.42
C ALA A 45 -11.78 -0.62 -0.05
N VAL A 46 -11.35 0.62 -0.35
CA VAL A 46 -10.94 1.00 -1.71
C VAL A 46 -9.69 0.23 -2.15
N GLY A 47 -8.70 0.08 -1.26
CA GLY A 47 -7.50 -0.70 -1.52
C GLY A 47 -7.78 -2.17 -1.77
N ALA A 48 -8.64 -2.79 -0.97
CA ALA A 48 -9.04 -4.19 -1.17
C ALA A 48 -9.65 -4.42 -2.55
N VAL A 49 -10.50 -3.49 -3.01
CA VAL A 49 -11.07 -3.54 -4.37
C VAL A 49 -10.00 -3.34 -5.43
N LEU A 50 -9.11 -2.35 -5.28
CA LEU A 50 -8.06 -2.08 -6.27
C LEU A 50 -7.00 -3.19 -6.35
N LEU A 51 -6.72 -3.88 -5.24
CA LEU A 51 -5.82 -5.04 -5.19
C LEU A 51 -6.40 -6.29 -5.88
N LEU A 52 -7.68 -6.30 -6.24
CA LEU A 52 -8.22 -7.34 -7.12
C LEU A 52 -7.58 -7.29 -8.51
N ALA A 53 -7.20 -6.11 -9.01
CA ALA A 53 -6.59 -5.98 -10.33
C ALA A 53 -5.26 -6.76 -10.48
N PRO A 54 -4.25 -6.57 -9.62
CA PRO A 54 -3.02 -7.37 -9.70
C PRO A 54 -3.26 -8.85 -9.39
N ALA A 55 -4.21 -9.20 -8.51
CA ALA A 55 -4.56 -10.59 -8.22
C ALA A 55 -5.16 -11.29 -9.44
N LEU A 56 -6.15 -10.67 -10.10
CA LEU A 56 -6.74 -11.17 -11.34
C LEU A 56 -5.72 -11.26 -12.47
N THR A 57 -4.78 -10.32 -12.52
CA THR A 57 -3.71 -10.34 -13.53
C THR A 57 -2.77 -11.53 -13.32
N ALA A 58 -2.34 -11.78 -12.07
CA ALA A 58 -1.53 -12.95 -11.75
C ALA A 58 -2.28 -14.25 -12.02
N SER A 59 -3.57 -14.32 -11.67
CA SER A 59 -4.43 -15.48 -11.98
C SER A 59 -4.58 -15.70 -13.48
N PHE A 60 -4.80 -14.64 -14.26
CA PHE A 60 -4.90 -14.72 -15.71
C PHE A 60 -3.61 -15.26 -16.33
N LEU A 61 -2.45 -14.72 -15.95
CA LEU A 61 -1.15 -15.21 -16.40
C LEU A 61 -0.95 -16.70 -16.12
N LEU A 62 -1.29 -17.15 -14.90
CA LEU A 62 -1.20 -18.55 -14.51
C LEU A 62 -2.17 -19.45 -15.29
N LEU A 63 -3.37 -18.97 -15.60
CA LEU A 63 -4.36 -19.73 -16.35
C LEU A 63 -4.01 -19.87 -17.83
N THR A 64 -3.35 -18.86 -18.41
CA THR A 64 -2.92 -18.85 -19.82
C THR A 64 -1.53 -19.44 -20.07
N ALA A 65 -0.74 -19.70 -19.02
CA ALA A 65 0.60 -20.23 -19.15
C ALA A 65 0.62 -21.70 -19.61
N SER A 66 1.54 -22.01 -20.53
CA SER A 66 1.81 -23.38 -20.98
C SER A 66 2.39 -24.24 -19.86
N ASP A 67 3.30 -23.69 -19.06
CA ASP A 67 3.80 -24.29 -17.81
C ASP A 67 3.41 -23.41 -16.61
N ARG A 68 2.45 -23.90 -15.84
CA ARG A 68 1.92 -23.18 -14.68
C ARG A 68 2.89 -23.21 -13.49
N ALA A 69 3.68 -24.27 -13.35
CA ALA A 69 4.59 -24.42 -12.23
C ALA A 69 5.76 -23.45 -12.38
N GLU A 70 6.37 -23.40 -13.56
CA GLU A 70 7.45 -22.47 -13.87
C GLU A 70 7.00 -21.00 -13.75
N THR A 71 5.80 -20.69 -14.25
CA THR A 71 5.23 -19.33 -14.15
C THR A 71 4.97 -18.94 -12.69
N PHE A 72 4.47 -19.87 -11.88
CA PHE A 72 4.25 -19.64 -10.46
C PHE A 72 5.57 -19.39 -9.72
N ASP A 73 6.60 -20.18 -9.99
CA ASP A 73 7.91 -20.02 -9.38
C ASP A 73 8.55 -18.68 -9.77
N THR A 74 8.43 -18.29 -11.04
CA THR A 74 8.90 -16.98 -11.53
C THR A 74 8.20 -15.83 -10.81
N LEU A 75 6.87 -15.91 -10.64
CA LEU A 75 6.09 -14.92 -9.91
C LEU A 75 6.43 -14.91 -8.41
N ALA A 76 6.68 -16.07 -7.80
CA ALA A 76 7.05 -16.19 -6.40
C ALA A 76 8.42 -15.58 -6.13
N VAL A 77 9.41 -15.87 -6.97
CA VAL A 77 10.76 -15.31 -6.93
C VAL A 77 10.73 -13.80 -7.13
N GLY A 78 9.99 -13.31 -8.12
CA GLY A 78 9.75 -11.86 -8.29
C GLY A 78 9.08 -11.24 -7.07
N GLY A 79 8.10 -11.93 -6.49
CA GLY A 79 7.39 -11.55 -5.27
C GLY A 79 8.32 -11.33 -4.07
N LEU A 80 9.35 -12.18 -3.90
CA LEU A 80 10.36 -11.99 -2.85
C LEU A 80 11.12 -10.68 -3.03
N GLY A 81 11.42 -10.29 -4.27
CA GLY A 81 12.05 -9.01 -4.58
C GLY A 81 11.23 -7.79 -4.20
N TYR A 82 9.90 -7.91 -4.19
CA TYR A 82 9.00 -6.86 -3.71
C TYR A 82 8.97 -6.73 -2.18
N LEU A 83 9.21 -7.83 -1.44
CA LEU A 83 8.96 -7.87 0.00
C LEU A 83 9.86 -6.93 0.80
N ILE A 84 11.17 -6.93 0.57
CA ILE A 84 12.10 -6.18 1.43
C ILE A 84 11.82 -4.67 1.38
N PRO A 85 11.74 -4.02 0.20
CA PRO A 85 11.50 -2.58 0.15
C PRO A 85 10.13 -2.18 0.71
N LEU A 86 9.09 -2.97 0.41
CA LEU A 86 7.73 -2.69 0.87
C LEU A 86 7.54 -2.97 2.36
N ALA A 87 8.16 -4.02 2.89
CA ALA A 87 8.12 -4.33 4.32
C ALA A 87 8.83 -3.24 5.13
N LEU A 88 10.01 -2.79 4.68
CA LEU A 88 10.73 -1.69 5.34
C LEU A 88 9.90 -0.41 5.35
N TYR A 89 9.34 -0.02 4.19
CA TYR A 89 8.46 1.14 4.10
C TYR A 89 7.26 1.02 5.05
N THR A 90 6.58 -0.13 5.02
CA THR A 90 5.39 -0.38 5.85
C THR A 90 5.74 -0.37 7.34
N ALA A 91 6.89 -0.91 7.73
CA ALA A 91 7.35 -0.88 9.12
C ALA A 91 7.55 0.55 9.63
N VAL A 92 8.20 1.41 8.84
CA VAL A 92 8.40 2.83 9.21
C VAL A 92 7.08 3.56 9.33
N VAL A 93 6.12 3.28 8.44
CA VAL A 93 4.77 3.84 8.48
C VAL A 93 4.01 3.36 9.73
N LEU A 94 4.08 2.06 10.07
CA LEU A 94 3.46 1.50 11.27
C LEU A 94 4.04 2.08 12.55
N VAL A 95 5.37 2.24 12.64
CA VAL A 95 6.05 2.88 13.78
C VAL A 95 5.59 4.33 13.93
N SER A 96 5.50 5.07 12.81
CA SER A 96 5.01 6.45 12.81
C SER A 96 3.56 6.55 13.29
N LEU A 97 2.72 5.57 12.96
CA LEU A 97 1.33 5.50 13.42
C LEU A 97 1.21 5.12 14.89
N ALA A 98 1.99 4.13 15.33
CA ALA A 98 2.03 3.72 16.72
C ALA A 98 2.47 4.89 17.60
N ALA A 99 3.49 5.64 17.16
CA ALA A 99 3.91 6.89 17.77
C ALA A 99 2.77 7.92 17.80
N TYR A 100 2.02 8.10 16.71
CA TYR A 100 0.86 9.01 16.67
C TYR A 100 -0.21 8.68 17.73
N PHE A 101 -0.51 7.40 17.96
CA PHE A 101 -1.54 6.97 18.92
C PHE A 101 -1.05 6.86 20.38
N ALA A 102 0.23 6.54 20.60
CA ALA A 102 0.78 6.30 21.94
C ALA A 102 1.37 7.55 22.59
N LEU A 103 1.86 8.52 21.81
CA LEU A 103 2.57 9.69 22.34
C LEU A 103 1.62 10.85 22.69
N PRO A 104 2.02 11.70 23.66
CA PRO A 104 1.30 12.93 23.97
C PRO A 104 1.26 13.90 22.77
N PHE A 105 0.27 14.78 22.74
CA PHE A 105 -0.11 15.63 21.59
C PHE A 105 1.07 16.30 20.86
N ARG A 106 2.06 16.85 21.60
CA ARG A 106 3.24 17.49 21.01
C ARG A 106 4.12 16.52 20.21
N ALA A 107 4.38 15.34 20.77
CA ALA A 107 5.20 14.31 20.13
C ALA A 107 4.43 13.57 19.02
N SER A 108 3.11 13.39 19.18
CA SER A 108 2.23 12.86 18.14
C SER A 108 2.17 13.75 16.89
N THR A 109 2.14 15.08 17.07
CA THR A 109 2.20 16.04 15.96
C THR A 109 3.54 15.98 15.23
N LEU A 110 4.63 15.85 16.00
CA LEU A 110 5.99 15.74 15.47
C LEU A 110 6.20 14.42 14.68
N ALA A 111 5.63 13.31 15.16
CA ALA A 111 5.61 12.03 14.45
C ALA A 111 4.84 12.10 13.12
N VAL A 112 3.76 12.88 13.05
CA VAL A 112 3.02 13.09 11.81
C VAL A 112 3.82 13.93 10.82
N VAL A 113 4.45 15.01 11.28
CA VAL A 113 5.20 15.93 10.41
C VAL A 113 6.48 15.29 9.89
N ILE A 114 7.23 14.59 10.75
CA ILE A 114 8.52 13.99 10.38
C ILE A 114 8.35 12.59 9.74
N GLY A 115 7.38 11.80 10.23
CA GLY A 115 7.13 10.47 9.70
C GLY A 115 6.16 10.54 8.52
N LEU A 116 4.88 10.80 8.80
CA LEU A 116 3.82 10.68 7.79
C LEU A 116 3.95 11.65 6.61
N GLY A 117 4.50 12.85 6.81
CA GLY A 117 4.73 13.85 5.76
C GLY A 117 5.71 13.37 4.67
N PRO A 118 7.00 13.11 4.99
CA PRO A 118 7.98 12.62 4.03
C PRO A 118 7.65 11.24 3.45
N LEU A 119 7.03 10.35 4.24
CA LEU A 119 6.63 9.02 3.78
C LEU A 119 5.60 9.04 2.64
N THR A 120 4.91 10.17 2.45
CA THR A 120 4.05 10.38 1.28
C THR A 120 4.82 10.38 -0.04
N LEU A 121 5.98 11.06 -0.05
CA LEU A 121 6.88 11.20 -1.21
C LEU A 121 7.75 9.97 -1.42
N LEU A 122 8.05 9.23 -0.35
CA LEU A 122 8.81 7.99 -0.41
C LEU A 122 8.01 6.82 -1.00
N ARG A 123 6.67 6.91 -1.06
CA ARG A 123 5.81 5.81 -1.50
C ARG A 123 6.05 5.39 -2.96
N PRO A 124 6.09 6.31 -3.95
CA PRO A 124 6.44 5.95 -5.32
C PRO A 124 7.86 5.41 -5.45
N LEU A 125 8.81 5.93 -4.64
CA LEU A 125 10.20 5.47 -4.62
C LEU A 125 10.32 4.05 -4.06
N ALA A 126 9.56 3.71 -3.02
CA ALA A 126 9.49 2.36 -2.46
C ALA A 126 8.93 1.37 -3.49
N ILE A 127 7.91 1.75 -4.25
CA ILE A 127 7.35 0.94 -5.34
C ILE A 127 8.38 0.75 -6.46
N ALA A 128 9.09 1.82 -6.87
CA ALA A 128 10.14 1.73 -7.88
C ALA A 128 11.29 0.81 -7.43
N ALA A 129 11.72 0.93 -6.18
CA ALA A 129 12.73 0.05 -5.58
C ALA A 129 12.24 -1.41 -5.52
N ALA A 130 10.96 -1.64 -5.26
CA ALA A 130 10.37 -2.97 -5.25
C ALA A 130 10.31 -3.59 -6.66
N CYS A 131 9.98 -2.81 -7.69
CA CYS A 131 10.06 -3.24 -9.09
C CYS A 131 11.50 -3.59 -9.51
N LEU A 132 12.49 -2.78 -9.08
CA LEU A 132 13.91 -3.10 -9.29
C LEU A 132 14.32 -4.38 -8.54
N GLY A 133 13.87 -4.55 -7.30
CA GLY A 133 14.12 -5.76 -6.51
C GLY A 133 13.57 -7.02 -7.18
N ALA A 134 12.38 -6.94 -7.80
CA ALA A 134 11.79 -8.05 -8.55
C ALA A 134 12.57 -8.41 -9.83
N LEU A 135 13.09 -7.39 -10.53
CA LEU A 135 13.97 -7.60 -11.69
C LEU A 135 15.27 -8.30 -11.29
N ILE A 136 15.92 -7.82 -10.22
CA ILE A 136 17.20 -8.36 -9.73
C ILE A 136 17.04 -9.80 -9.25
N ASN A 137 15.90 -10.15 -8.64
CA ASN A 137 15.64 -11.52 -8.19
C ASN A 137 15.25 -12.48 -9.32
N GLY A 138 15.05 -12.00 -10.56
CA GLY A 138 14.72 -12.87 -11.69
C GLY A 138 13.23 -13.11 -11.91
N GLY A 139 12.35 -12.24 -11.38
CA GLY A 139 10.90 -12.35 -11.62
C GLY A 139 10.46 -12.02 -13.06
N GLY A 140 11.35 -11.46 -13.87
CA GLY A 140 11.12 -11.18 -15.28
C GLY A 140 9.98 -10.20 -15.57
N ALA A 141 9.54 -10.18 -16.83
CA ALA A 141 8.43 -9.34 -17.29
C ALA A 141 7.07 -9.63 -16.63
N PRO A 142 6.69 -10.90 -16.34
CA PRO A 142 5.41 -11.20 -15.68
C PRO A 142 5.32 -10.60 -14.27
N ALA A 143 6.38 -10.72 -13.47
CA ALA A 143 6.39 -10.15 -12.11
C ALA A 143 6.36 -8.62 -12.15
N LEU A 144 7.08 -7.99 -13.10
CA LEU A 144 7.01 -6.54 -13.31
C LEU A 144 5.61 -6.07 -13.68
N LEU A 145 4.92 -6.78 -14.57
CA LEU A 145 3.57 -6.44 -14.98
C LEU A 145 2.61 -6.48 -13.79
N VAL A 146 2.64 -7.56 -13.00
CA VAL A 146 1.82 -7.68 -11.79
C VAL A 146 2.18 -6.58 -10.77
N GLY A 147 3.47 -6.33 -10.56
CA GLY A 147 3.95 -5.34 -9.59
C GLY A 147 3.67 -3.90 -9.98
N THR A 148 3.72 -3.56 -11.27
CA THR A 148 3.35 -2.22 -11.79
C THR A 148 1.85 -1.97 -11.64
N ILE A 149 1.01 -2.97 -11.93
CA ILE A 149 -0.44 -2.88 -11.68
C ILE A 149 -0.71 -2.74 -10.18
N ALA A 150 -0.02 -3.50 -9.34
CA ALA A 150 -0.14 -3.39 -7.88
C ALA A 150 0.29 -2.00 -7.39
N GLY A 151 1.43 -1.48 -7.86
CA GLY A 151 1.90 -0.15 -7.55
C GLY A 151 0.91 0.94 -7.95
N ALA A 152 0.35 0.86 -9.16
CA ALA A 152 -0.67 1.78 -9.63
C ALA A 152 -1.95 1.69 -8.80
N ALA A 153 -2.44 0.48 -8.51
CA ALA A 153 -3.61 0.25 -7.66
C ALA A 153 -3.44 0.91 -6.28
N VAL A 154 -2.28 0.71 -5.67
CA VAL A 154 -1.95 1.23 -4.34
C VAL A 154 -1.84 2.77 -4.36
N LEU A 155 -1.15 3.36 -5.35
CA LEU A 155 -1.05 4.82 -5.50
C LEU A 155 -2.40 5.49 -5.77
N CYS A 156 -3.31 4.80 -6.46
CA CYS A 156 -4.66 5.29 -6.76
C CYS A 156 -5.62 5.32 -5.57
N VAL A 157 -5.32 4.64 -4.45
CA VAL A 157 -6.20 4.63 -3.27
C VAL A 157 -6.43 6.03 -2.72
N GLU A 158 -5.35 6.80 -2.54
CA GLU A 158 -5.41 8.14 -1.96
C GLU A 158 -6.29 9.10 -2.81
N PRO A 159 -6.03 9.30 -4.12
CA PRO A 159 -6.89 10.16 -4.95
C PRO A 159 -8.32 9.64 -5.09
N ALA A 160 -8.53 8.32 -5.13
CA ALA A 160 -9.87 7.74 -5.21
C ALA A 160 -10.70 8.02 -3.95
N VAL A 161 -10.10 7.84 -2.77
CA VAL A 161 -10.73 8.19 -1.49
C VAL A 161 -10.95 9.69 -1.40
N HIS A 162 -9.95 10.48 -1.81
CA HIS A 162 -10.00 11.94 -1.76
C HIS A 162 -11.13 12.53 -2.63
N ARG A 163 -11.32 12.04 -3.86
CA ARG A 163 -12.43 12.46 -4.74
C ARG A 163 -13.80 12.14 -4.15
N ARG A 164 -13.97 10.97 -3.54
CA ARG A 164 -15.24 10.57 -2.89
C ARG A 164 -15.63 11.47 -1.72
N TRP A 165 -14.67 12.11 -1.07
CA TRP A 165 -14.95 13.07 0.00
C TRP A 165 -15.57 14.37 -0.52
N TYR A 166 -15.16 14.87 -1.68
CA TYR A 166 -15.74 16.10 -2.25
C TYR A 166 -17.20 15.94 -2.70
N HIS A 167 -17.58 14.74 -3.14
CA HIS A 167 -18.97 14.46 -3.54
C HIS A 167 -19.97 14.41 -2.37
N HIS A 168 -19.53 14.41 -1.11
CA HIS A 168 -20.42 14.41 0.06
C HIS A 168 -20.59 15.79 0.72
N VAL A 169 -19.98 16.84 0.15
CA VAL A 169 -20.01 18.21 0.69
C VAL A 169 -20.75 19.19 -0.24
N GLN A 170 -21.45 18.67 -1.26
CA GLN A 170 -22.45 19.39 -2.04
C GLN A 170 -23.84 18.94 -1.60
#